data_AF-A0A158PKV4-F1
#
_entry.id   AF-A0A158PKV4-F1
#
_cell.length_a   1.000
_cell.length_b   1.000
_cell.length_c   1.000
_cell.angle_alpha   90.00
_cell.angle_beta   90.00
_cell.angle_gamma   90.00
#
_symmetry.space_group_name_H-M   'P 1'
#
loop_
_entity.id
_entity.type
_entity.pdbx_description
1 polymer ?
#
loop_
_entity_poly.entity_id
_entity_poly.type
_entity_poly.pdbx_seq_one_letter_code
_entity_poly.pdbx_strand_id
1 'polypeptide(L)'
;MMFTLLFMLSMFTSCYVEQVNFCKEAKDCQTCAQSYTHIFGFREHCRWCVEASLCVGPLACPLGKAVVQRYPFRCPTTVSVYSRSFHGFKNLTRTYRIECDSSGNFCVGMLAVSDEAKAIYIVFKDTTTRKQLATELLNGLGAQFGAWEKFESMDAGVISYFHNAFYKVFVDTGMKDEFLQLQKKYPGYRIWITGFSLGGSLASMASVYLAKKQLVDKNLLRLVTFGEPRTGNVAFARDVEENVAFRYRIVKRNDFICGLSDDFGCRNTMLAMDPLDHMTYFNIDHTNFSTQRCRRDVLF
;
A
#
# COMPACT_ATOMS: atom_id res chain seq x y z
N MET A 1 -12.97 -72.51 33.62
CA MET A 1 -12.11 -72.06 32.51
C MET A 1 -12.93 -71.08 31.68
N MET A 2 -13.00 -69.80 32.08
CA MET A 2 -12.04 -68.73 31.74
C MET A 2 -12.37 -68.21 30.32
N PHE A 3 -13.25 -67.19 30.17
CA PHE A 3 -12.97 -65.75 30.29
C PHE A 3 -11.68 -65.30 29.58
N THR A 4 -11.76 -64.13 28.93
CA THR A 4 -10.70 -63.29 28.36
C THR A 4 -10.05 -63.73 27.04
N LEU A 5 -10.30 -62.97 25.96
CA LEU A 5 -9.27 -62.10 25.38
C LEU A 5 -9.87 -61.04 24.42
N LEU A 6 -9.87 -59.79 24.93
CA LEU A 6 -9.73 -58.49 24.25
C LEU A 6 -10.54 -58.24 22.95
N PHE A 7 -11.60 -57.43 22.95
CA PHE A 7 -11.52 -55.96 23.07
C PHE A 7 -10.35 -55.34 22.28
N MET A 8 -10.28 -55.60 20.97
CA MET A 8 -9.68 -54.62 20.04
C MET A 8 -10.75 -53.62 19.63
N LEU A 9 -10.97 -52.68 20.55
CA LEU A 9 -11.65 -51.43 20.32
C LEU A 9 -10.76 -50.59 19.38
N SER A 10 -10.73 -50.92 18.09
CA SER A 10 -10.32 -49.92 17.11
C SER A 10 -11.49 -48.97 16.97
N MET A 11 -11.44 -47.90 17.75
CA MET A 11 -12.06 -46.65 17.33
C MET A 11 -11.53 -46.38 15.93
N PHE A 12 -12.33 -46.71 14.91
CA PHE A 12 -12.36 -45.89 13.72
C PHE A 12 -12.88 -44.54 14.20
N THR A 13 -11.96 -43.74 14.74
CA THR A 13 -12.06 -42.31 14.66
C THR A 13 -12.39 -42.03 13.22
N SER A 14 -13.61 -41.53 12.99
CA SER A 14 -13.91 -40.74 11.82
C SER A 14 -12.87 -39.63 11.80
N CYS A 15 -11.74 -39.89 11.12
CA CYS A 15 -10.99 -38.82 10.51
C CYS A 15 -12.00 -38.17 9.59
N TYR A 16 -12.61 -37.09 10.06
CA TYR A 16 -13.08 -36.03 9.21
C TYR A 16 -11.90 -35.69 8.30
N VAL A 17 -11.84 -36.36 7.15
CA VAL A 17 -11.13 -35.86 5.99
C VAL A 17 -11.91 -34.61 5.65
N GLU A 18 -11.42 -33.45 6.11
CA GLU A 18 -11.94 -32.16 5.68
C GLU A 18 -12.10 -32.20 4.16
N GLN A 19 -13.33 -31.94 3.72
CA GLN A 19 -13.74 -32.04 2.33
C GLN A 19 -12.75 -31.34 1.41
N VAL A 20 -12.44 -32.02 0.31
CA VAL A 20 -11.70 -31.48 -0.83
C VAL A 20 -12.53 -30.33 -1.42
N ASN A 21 -12.21 -29.08 -1.11
CA ASN A 21 -12.83 -27.94 -1.81
C ASN A 21 -12.26 -27.88 -3.22
N PHE A 22 -12.91 -28.60 -4.15
CA PHE A 22 -12.54 -28.56 -5.56
C PHE A 22 -12.71 -27.12 -6.05
N CYS A 23 -11.69 -26.55 -6.72
CA CYS A 23 -11.69 -25.12 -7.05
C CYS A 23 -12.98 -24.65 -7.76
N LYS A 24 -13.63 -25.50 -8.57
CA LYS A 24 -14.86 -25.15 -9.27
C LYS A 24 -16.10 -25.02 -8.35
N GLU A 25 -16.03 -25.47 -7.11
CA GLU A 25 -17.14 -25.40 -6.15
C GLU A 25 -17.21 -24.03 -5.46
N ALA A 26 -16.09 -23.29 -5.41
CA ALA A 26 -16.05 -21.96 -4.84
C ALA A 26 -16.75 -20.95 -5.77
N LYS A 27 -17.89 -20.42 -5.31
CA LYS A 27 -18.72 -19.45 -6.06
C LYS A 27 -18.34 -18.00 -5.84
N ASP A 28 -17.54 -17.73 -4.81
CA ASP A 28 -17.10 -16.41 -4.43
C ASP A 28 -15.57 -16.38 -4.27
N CYS A 29 -15.01 -15.17 -4.41
CA CYS A 29 -13.57 -14.98 -4.33
C CYS A 29 -13.00 -15.39 -2.97
N GLN A 30 -13.75 -15.16 -1.87
CA GLN A 30 -13.26 -15.37 -0.52
C GLN A 30 -13.04 -16.86 -0.27
N THR A 31 -14.05 -17.67 -0.57
CA THR A 31 -13.98 -19.13 -0.51
C THR A 31 -12.93 -19.68 -1.49
N CYS A 32 -12.86 -19.12 -2.71
CA CYS A 32 -11.86 -19.55 -3.69
C CYS A 32 -10.42 -19.33 -3.21
N ALA A 33 -10.15 -18.18 -2.59
CA ALA A 33 -8.82 -17.85 -2.07
C ALA A 33 -8.37 -18.80 -0.96
N GLN A 34 -9.30 -19.38 -0.20
CA GLN A 34 -9.03 -20.37 0.85
C GLN A 34 -8.98 -21.81 0.34
N SER A 35 -9.48 -22.05 -0.87
CA SER A 35 -9.57 -23.39 -1.46
C SER A 35 -8.25 -23.86 -2.05
N TYR A 36 -8.08 -25.18 -2.11
CA TYR A 36 -6.90 -25.84 -2.65
C TYR A 36 -7.26 -27.20 -3.26
N THR A 37 -6.42 -27.64 -4.17
CA THR A 37 -6.50 -28.95 -4.81
C THR A 37 -5.16 -29.66 -4.71
N HIS A 38 -5.13 -30.98 -4.86
CA HIS A 38 -3.90 -31.74 -4.88
C HIS A 38 -3.54 -32.12 -6.32
N ILE A 39 -2.39 -31.67 -6.80
CA ILE A 39 -1.85 -32.01 -8.13
C ILE A 39 -0.55 -32.77 -7.90
N PHE A 40 -0.46 -34.01 -8.40
CA PHE A 40 0.69 -34.90 -8.18
C PHE A 40 1.08 -35.07 -6.69
N GLY A 41 0.11 -35.03 -5.78
CA GLY A 41 0.34 -35.14 -4.33
C GLY A 41 0.72 -33.83 -3.64
N PHE A 42 1.03 -32.77 -4.38
CA PHE A 42 1.34 -31.45 -3.82
C PHE A 42 0.09 -30.59 -3.65
N ARG A 43 0.03 -29.84 -2.55
CA ARG A 43 -1.06 -28.91 -2.26
C ARG A 43 -0.90 -27.66 -3.12
N GLU A 44 -1.87 -27.44 -4.00
CA GLU A 44 -1.91 -26.31 -4.90
C GLU A 44 -3.14 -25.43 -4.61
N HIS A 45 -2.93 -24.13 -4.42
CA HIS A 45 -4.03 -23.23 -4.11
C HIS A 45 -4.83 -22.84 -5.36
N CYS A 46 -6.15 -22.77 -5.22
CA CYS A 46 -7.04 -22.31 -6.27
C CYS A 46 -6.78 -20.83 -6.60
N ARG A 47 -7.15 -20.42 -7.82
CA ARG A 47 -7.01 -19.05 -8.30
C ARG A 47 -8.37 -18.50 -8.70
N TRP A 48 -8.75 -17.36 -8.13
CA TRP A 48 -9.93 -16.60 -8.54
C TRP A 48 -9.55 -15.66 -9.67
N CYS A 49 -10.07 -15.87 -10.88
CA CYS A 49 -9.89 -14.93 -11.99
C CYS A 49 -10.86 -13.75 -11.81
N VAL A 50 -10.32 -12.57 -11.50
CA VAL A 50 -11.12 -11.37 -11.13
C VAL A 50 -12.03 -10.91 -12.26
N GLU A 51 -11.55 -10.85 -13.50
CA GLU A 51 -12.34 -10.40 -14.65
C GLU A 51 -13.48 -11.37 -14.99
N ALA A 52 -13.23 -12.67 -14.91
CA ALA A 52 -14.21 -13.71 -15.23
C ALA A 52 -15.13 -14.06 -14.04
N SER A 53 -14.85 -13.52 -12.84
CA SER A 53 -15.53 -13.87 -11.59
C SER A 53 -15.67 -15.38 -11.38
N LEU A 54 -14.58 -16.12 -11.61
CA LEU A 54 -14.57 -17.58 -11.58
C LEU A 54 -13.38 -18.12 -10.79
N CYS A 55 -13.64 -19.14 -9.96
CA CYS A 55 -12.59 -19.92 -9.32
C CYS A 55 -12.14 -21.08 -10.21
N VAL A 56 -10.84 -21.14 -10.46
CA VAL A 56 -10.23 -22.18 -11.30
C VAL A 56 -8.99 -22.77 -10.64
N GLY A 57 -8.51 -23.87 -11.22
CA GLY A 57 -7.25 -24.50 -10.80
C GLY A 57 -6.03 -23.60 -11.05
N PRO A 58 -4.85 -24.00 -10.57
CA PRO A 58 -3.64 -23.15 -10.54
C PRO A 58 -3.18 -22.62 -11.91
N LEU A 59 -3.53 -23.27 -13.01
CA LEU A 59 -3.01 -22.95 -14.35
C LEU A 59 -4.08 -22.41 -15.31
N ALA A 60 -5.31 -22.18 -14.85
CA ALA A 60 -6.46 -21.98 -15.73
C ALA A 60 -6.93 -20.52 -15.89
N CYS A 61 -6.34 -19.54 -15.19
CA CYS A 61 -6.62 -18.14 -15.47
C CYS A 61 -5.78 -17.64 -16.67
N PRO A 62 -6.32 -16.76 -17.51
CA PRO A 62 -5.55 -16.16 -18.61
C PRO A 62 -4.29 -15.46 -18.11
N LEU A 63 -3.18 -15.66 -18.83
CA LEU A 63 -1.91 -15.00 -18.53
C LEU A 63 -2.07 -13.48 -18.58
N GLY A 64 -1.44 -12.78 -17.63
CA GLY A 64 -1.54 -11.33 -17.50
C GLY A 64 -2.82 -10.81 -16.83
N LYS A 65 -3.83 -11.65 -16.53
CA LYS A 65 -5.14 -11.24 -15.95
C LYS A 65 -5.27 -11.45 -14.45
N ALA A 66 -6.07 -10.62 -13.78
CA ALA A 66 -6.05 -10.47 -12.33
C ALA A 66 -6.49 -11.73 -11.59
N VAL A 67 -5.65 -12.19 -10.66
CA VAL A 67 -5.92 -13.39 -9.88
C VAL A 67 -5.79 -13.14 -8.39
N VAL A 68 -6.73 -13.69 -7.62
CA VAL A 68 -6.63 -13.79 -6.16
C VAL A 68 -6.32 -15.23 -5.79
N GLN A 69 -5.32 -15.43 -4.94
CA GLN A 69 -4.87 -16.74 -4.47
C GLN A 69 -4.42 -16.60 -3.02
N ARG A 70 -4.70 -17.61 -2.18
CA ARG A 70 -4.37 -17.72 -0.74
C ARG A 70 -5.03 -16.73 0.21
N TYR A 71 -5.17 -15.46 -0.20
CA TYR A 71 -5.44 -14.35 0.71
C TYR A 71 -6.81 -13.73 0.41
N PRO A 72 -7.85 -14.05 1.19
CA PRO A 72 -9.21 -13.63 0.88
C PRO A 72 -9.43 -12.12 0.97
N PHE A 73 -8.61 -11.42 1.76
CA PHE A 73 -8.64 -9.95 1.83
C PHE A 73 -8.27 -9.26 0.51
N ARG A 74 -7.69 -9.98 -0.46
CA ARG A 74 -7.37 -9.46 -1.80
C ARG A 74 -8.57 -9.53 -2.75
N CYS A 75 -9.70 -10.07 -2.30
CA CYS A 75 -10.89 -10.15 -3.10
C CYS A 75 -11.45 -8.77 -3.44
N PRO A 76 -11.99 -8.58 -4.66
CA PRO A 76 -12.62 -7.32 -5.03
C PRO A 76 -13.78 -7.02 -4.08
N THR A 77 -13.74 -5.86 -3.45
CA THR A 77 -14.85 -5.37 -2.64
C THR A 77 -15.57 -4.28 -3.42
N THR A 78 -16.88 -4.39 -3.56
CA THR A 78 -17.70 -3.34 -4.16
C THR A 78 -17.67 -2.12 -3.22
N VAL A 79 -17.02 -1.04 -3.65
CA VAL A 79 -17.02 0.21 -2.88
C VAL A 79 -18.25 1.02 -3.30
N SER A 80 -19.14 1.31 -2.37
CA SER A 80 -20.20 2.30 -2.60
C SER A 80 -19.55 3.67 -2.77
N VAL A 81 -19.51 4.18 -4.00
CA VAL A 81 -19.00 5.52 -4.30
C VAL A 81 -19.98 6.54 -3.70
N TYR A 82 -19.66 7.05 -2.51
CA TYR A 82 -20.38 8.19 -1.96
C TYR A 82 -19.92 9.45 -2.72
N SER A 83 -20.75 9.92 -3.65
CA SER A 83 -20.54 11.22 -4.30
C SER A 83 -20.89 12.34 -3.32
N ARG A 84 -19.97 12.65 -2.39
CA ARG A 84 -19.99 14.00 -1.81
C ARG A 84 -19.24 14.90 -2.76
N SER A 85 -19.94 15.91 -3.26
CA SER A 85 -19.36 17.01 -4.03
C SER A 85 -18.18 17.60 -3.25
N PHE A 86 -16.97 17.39 -3.76
CA PHE A 86 -15.75 17.94 -3.18
C PHE A 86 -15.72 19.45 -3.46
N HIS A 87 -16.28 20.25 -2.55
CA HIS A 87 -16.17 21.69 -2.63
C HIS A 87 -14.76 22.07 -2.16
N GLY A 88 -14.02 22.78 -3.01
CA GLY A 88 -12.56 22.88 -2.95
C GLY A 88 -11.96 23.40 -1.63
N PHE A 89 -10.65 23.21 -1.48
CA PHE A 89 -9.85 23.78 -0.38
C PHE A 89 -10.02 25.31 -0.35
N LYS A 90 -10.75 25.83 0.64
CA LYS A 90 -11.05 27.26 0.73
C LYS A 90 -9.99 28.08 1.48
N ASN A 91 -9.22 27.48 2.39
CA ASN A 91 -8.65 28.28 3.49
C ASN A 91 -7.12 28.32 3.62
N LEU A 92 -6.36 27.38 3.05
CA LEU A 92 -4.90 27.52 2.88
C LEU A 92 -4.39 26.40 1.98
N THR A 93 -3.54 26.71 1.00
CA THR A 93 -2.74 25.71 0.28
C THR A 93 -1.34 26.28 0.10
N ARG A 94 -0.33 25.61 0.65
CA ARG A 94 1.07 25.99 0.52
C ARG A 94 1.90 24.83 0.03
N THR A 95 2.79 25.12 -0.91
CA THR A 95 3.66 24.14 -1.55
C THR A 95 5.11 24.41 -1.15
N TYR A 96 5.83 23.36 -0.83
CA TYR A 96 7.24 23.36 -0.44
C TYR A 96 8.00 22.56 -1.49
N ARG A 97 9.09 23.14 -1.99
CA ARG A 97 9.88 22.55 -3.07
C ARG A 97 11.35 22.70 -2.73
N ILE A 98 12.08 21.60 -2.79
CA ILE A 98 13.51 21.56 -2.52
C ILE A 98 14.19 20.50 -3.39
N GLU A 99 15.45 20.72 -3.73
CA GLU A 99 16.28 19.74 -4.41
C GLU A 99 16.66 18.61 -3.44
N CYS A 100 16.21 17.40 -3.74
CA CYS A 100 16.31 16.28 -2.82
C CYS A 100 17.35 15.24 -3.21
N ASP A 101 17.87 15.24 -4.45
CA ASP A 101 18.92 14.33 -4.89
C ASP A 101 20.05 15.02 -5.66
N SER A 102 21.16 14.30 -5.84
CA SER A 102 22.37 14.79 -6.53
C SER A 102 22.18 15.00 -8.03
N SER A 103 21.05 14.56 -8.58
CA SER A 103 20.68 14.70 -10.00
C SER A 103 19.85 15.96 -10.26
N GLY A 104 19.66 16.82 -9.25
CA GLY A 104 18.89 18.06 -9.39
C GLY A 104 17.38 17.84 -9.38
N ASN A 105 16.89 16.68 -8.96
CA ASN A 105 15.45 16.47 -8.90
C ASN A 105 14.84 17.17 -7.68
N PHE A 106 13.63 17.70 -7.90
CA PHE A 106 12.88 18.38 -6.86
C PHE A 106 11.87 17.43 -6.22
N CYS A 107 11.91 17.39 -4.89
CA CYS A 107 10.85 16.81 -4.11
C CYS A 107 9.89 17.92 -3.66
N VAL A 108 8.60 17.60 -3.63
CA VAL A 108 7.55 18.59 -3.38
C VAL A 108 6.59 18.07 -2.31
N GLY A 109 6.38 18.89 -1.29
CA GLY A 109 5.35 18.72 -0.26
C GLY A 109 4.28 19.80 -0.40
N MET A 110 3.06 19.53 0.06
CA MET A 110 1.97 20.49 0.10
C MET A 110 1.19 20.34 1.40
N LEU A 111 0.85 21.47 2.01
CA LEU A 111 -0.11 21.56 3.10
C LEU A 111 -1.40 22.17 2.58
N ALA A 112 -2.53 21.57 2.94
CA ALA A 112 -3.84 22.14 2.66
C ALA A 112 -4.79 22.01 3.86
N VAL A 113 -5.72 22.94 4.01
CA VAL A 113 -6.76 22.89 5.06
C VAL A 113 -8.15 22.91 4.43
N SER A 114 -9.02 22.02 4.90
CA SER A 114 -10.44 21.99 4.57
C SER A 114 -11.29 22.04 5.84
N ASP A 115 -11.98 23.17 6.03
CA ASP A 115 -12.91 23.33 7.15
C ASP A 115 -14.17 22.47 7.00
N GLU A 116 -14.60 22.20 5.77
CA GLU A 116 -15.74 21.34 5.48
C GLU A 116 -15.45 19.88 5.84
N ALA A 117 -14.27 19.38 5.47
CA ALA A 117 -13.86 18.02 5.81
C ALA A 117 -13.34 17.89 7.25
N LYS A 118 -13.18 19.02 7.97
CA LYS A 118 -12.49 19.12 9.26
C LYS A 118 -11.14 18.41 9.21
N ALA A 119 -10.32 18.81 8.24
CA ALA A 119 -9.10 18.12 7.88
C ALA A 119 -7.94 19.05 7.51
N ILE A 120 -6.73 18.66 7.93
CA ILE A 120 -5.45 19.16 7.45
C ILE A 120 -4.83 18.07 6.59
N TYR A 121 -4.35 18.43 5.40
CA TYR A 121 -3.73 17.52 4.46
C TYR A 121 -2.24 17.79 4.36
N ILE A 122 -1.44 16.74 4.53
CA ILE A 122 -0.01 16.68 4.25
C ILE A 122 0.15 15.81 3.01
N VAL A 123 0.52 16.41 1.89
CA VAL A 123 0.59 15.73 0.59
C VAL A 123 2.02 15.75 0.09
N PHE A 124 2.57 14.57 -0.20
CA PHE A 124 3.88 14.45 -0.85
C PHE A 124 3.70 14.06 -2.31
N LYS A 125 4.27 14.87 -3.19
CA LYS A 125 4.23 14.63 -4.63
C LYS A 125 5.30 13.61 -5.02
N ASP A 126 5.02 12.88 -6.09
CA ASP A 126 6.05 12.19 -6.85
C ASP A 126 6.97 13.18 -7.59
N THR A 127 8.14 12.72 -7.97
CA THR A 127 9.19 13.53 -8.59
C THR A 127 8.80 13.91 -10.03
N THR A 128 9.27 15.07 -10.49
CA THR A 128 8.75 15.70 -11.72
C THR A 128 9.29 15.16 -13.05
N THR A 129 10.30 14.28 -13.06
CA THR A 129 11.03 13.89 -14.29
C THR A 129 10.70 12.43 -14.70
N ARG A 130 9.58 12.27 -15.40
CA ARG A 130 8.66 11.10 -15.34
C ARG A 130 8.99 9.78 -16.06
N LYS A 131 10.10 9.59 -16.75
CA LYS A 131 10.36 8.29 -17.43
C LYS A 131 11.77 7.73 -17.24
N GLN A 132 12.76 8.59 -17.07
CA GLN A 132 14.08 8.18 -16.61
C GLN A 132 14.09 7.85 -15.12
N LEU A 133 13.32 8.58 -14.29
CA LEU A 133 13.41 8.40 -12.85
C LEU A 133 12.83 7.09 -12.34
N ALA A 134 11.79 6.51 -12.93
CA ALA A 134 11.37 5.17 -12.49
C ALA A 134 12.51 4.15 -12.71
N THR A 135 13.24 4.27 -13.82
CA THR A 135 14.43 3.46 -14.16
C THR A 135 15.67 3.83 -13.34
N GLU A 136 15.88 5.10 -13.01
CA GLU A 136 17.00 5.57 -12.18
C GLU A 136 16.73 5.36 -10.67
N LEU A 137 15.48 5.42 -10.23
CA LEU A 137 15.02 5.00 -8.91
C LEU A 137 15.06 3.47 -8.83
N LEU A 138 14.72 2.73 -9.88
CA LEU A 138 14.94 1.27 -9.98
C LEU A 138 16.43 0.91 -9.82
N ASN A 139 17.30 1.54 -10.60
CA ASN A 139 18.74 1.28 -10.60
C ASN A 139 19.42 1.81 -9.33
N GLY A 140 18.96 2.96 -8.83
CA GLY A 140 19.45 3.65 -7.65
C GLY A 140 18.98 3.00 -6.36
N LEU A 141 17.71 2.58 -6.27
CA LEU A 141 17.23 1.71 -5.19
C LEU A 141 17.98 0.38 -5.24
N GLY A 142 18.15 -0.22 -6.43
CA GLY A 142 18.98 -1.41 -6.66
C GLY A 142 20.36 -1.31 -6.01
N ALA A 143 21.06 -0.21 -6.23
CA ALA A 143 22.39 0.07 -5.66
C ALA A 143 22.35 0.56 -4.19
N GLN A 144 21.23 1.12 -3.71
CA GLN A 144 21.06 1.68 -2.36
C GLN A 144 20.26 0.78 -1.41
N PHE A 145 19.75 -0.38 -1.83
CA PHE A 145 19.08 -1.36 -0.94
C PHE A 145 20.02 -1.91 0.15
N GLY A 146 21.32 -1.62 0.09
CA GLY A 146 22.28 -1.85 1.18
C GLY A 146 22.44 -0.69 2.18
N ALA A 147 22.01 0.53 1.83
CA ALA A 147 22.13 1.72 2.67
C ALA A 147 20.80 2.00 3.39
N TRP A 148 20.79 1.69 4.68
CA TRP A 148 19.65 1.87 5.58
C TRP A 148 19.98 2.98 6.57
N GLU A 149 19.09 3.96 6.69
CA GLU A 149 19.15 4.96 7.75
C GLU A 149 18.24 4.56 8.89
N LYS A 150 18.73 4.71 10.12
CA LYS A 150 17.93 4.52 11.33
C LYS A 150 16.81 5.55 11.38
N PHE A 151 15.59 5.13 11.70
CA PHE A 151 14.42 5.99 11.69
C PHE A 151 13.52 5.78 12.91
N GLU A 152 13.49 6.77 13.81
CA GLU A 152 12.63 6.88 15.00
C GLU A 152 12.73 5.76 16.07
N SER A 153 13.02 4.51 15.70
CA SER A 153 13.29 3.38 16.61
C SER A 153 14.74 2.91 16.53
N MET A 154 15.14 2.11 17.52
CA MET A 154 16.46 1.47 17.52
C MET A 154 16.67 0.59 16.29
N ASP A 155 15.69 -0.26 15.98
CA ASP A 155 15.78 -1.28 14.94
C ASP A 155 15.11 -0.88 13.63
N ALA A 156 14.34 0.21 13.61
CA ALA A 156 13.65 0.65 12.41
C ALA A 156 14.63 1.35 11.47
N GLY A 157 14.71 0.82 10.26
CA GLY A 157 15.53 1.35 9.19
C GLY A 157 14.68 1.66 7.96
N VAL A 158 15.00 2.76 7.29
CA VAL A 158 14.38 3.17 6.02
C VAL A 158 15.46 3.37 4.97
N ILE A 159 15.09 3.27 3.69
CA ILE A 159 16.05 3.43 2.59
C ILE A 159 16.61 4.86 2.60
N SER A 160 17.94 5.02 2.48
CA SER A 160 18.62 6.33 2.60
C SER A 160 18.07 7.41 1.66
N TYR A 161 17.66 7.04 0.45
CA TYR A 161 17.00 7.97 -0.49
C TYR A 161 15.75 8.61 0.12
N PHE A 162 14.83 7.78 0.64
CA PHE A 162 13.59 8.25 1.26
C PHE A 162 13.87 9.03 2.53
N HIS A 163 14.86 8.62 3.32
CA HIS A 163 15.30 9.35 4.50
C HIS A 163 15.71 10.79 4.16
N ASN A 164 16.66 10.95 3.23
CA ASN A 164 17.16 12.26 2.83
C ASN A 164 16.04 13.13 2.23
N ALA A 165 15.25 12.57 1.31
CA ALA A 165 14.13 13.28 0.70
C ALA A 165 13.08 13.73 1.73
N PHE A 166 12.76 12.87 2.71
CA PHE A 166 11.82 13.18 3.78
C PHE A 166 12.30 14.35 4.64
N TYR A 167 13.53 14.30 5.15
CA TYR A 167 14.05 15.36 6.02
C TYR A 167 14.17 16.68 5.26
N LYS A 168 14.71 16.66 4.03
CA LYS A 168 14.80 17.86 3.20
C LYS A 168 13.44 18.51 2.97
N VAL A 169 12.43 17.74 2.56
CA VAL A 169 11.12 18.31 2.21
C VAL A 169 10.32 18.67 3.44
N PHE A 170 10.20 17.76 4.40
CA PHE A 170 9.26 17.94 5.51
C PHE A 170 9.88 18.77 6.64
N VAL A 171 11.17 18.59 6.94
CA VAL A 171 11.83 19.28 8.05
C VAL A 171 12.52 20.54 7.56
N ASP A 172 13.43 20.44 6.59
CA ASP A 172 14.35 21.54 6.25
C ASP A 172 13.65 22.70 5.53
N THR A 173 12.54 22.45 4.81
CA THR A 173 11.73 23.54 4.22
C THR A 173 10.88 24.30 5.23
N GLY A 174 10.80 23.85 6.49
CA GLY A 174 9.88 24.38 7.49
C GLY A 174 8.43 23.90 7.37
N MET A 175 8.14 22.98 6.44
CA MET A 175 6.80 22.41 6.24
C MET A 175 6.22 21.81 7.54
N LYS A 176 7.04 21.05 8.29
CA LYS A 176 6.65 20.47 9.59
C LYS A 176 6.25 21.56 10.58
N ASP A 177 7.01 22.64 10.70
CA ASP A 177 6.73 23.69 11.68
C ASP A 177 5.44 24.45 11.36
N GLU A 178 5.19 24.72 10.07
CA GLU A 178 3.93 25.32 9.63
C GLU A 178 2.74 24.36 9.82
N PHE A 179 2.91 23.06 9.57
CA PHE A 179 1.90 22.06 9.91
C PHE A 179 1.54 22.10 11.39
N LEU A 180 2.52 22.18 12.30
CA LEU A 180 2.26 22.27 13.74
C LEU A 180 1.54 23.57 14.13
N GLN A 181 1.79 24.68 13.43
CA GLN A 181 1.02 25.91 13.62
C GLN A 181 -0.43 25.74 13.17
N LEU A 182 -0.67 25.06 12.03
CA LEU A 182 -2.02 24.76 11.56
C LEU A 182 -2.76 23.83 12.50
N GLN A 183 -2.11 22.81 13.04
CA GLN A 183 -2.70 21.91 14.03
C GLN A 183 -3.17 22.68 15.28
N LYS A 184 -2.37 23.63 15.78
CA LYS A 184 -2.77 24.49 16.91
C LYS A 184 -3.96 25.40 16.56
N LYS A 185 -3.99 25.91 15.32
CA LYS A 185 -5.07 26.77 14.82
C LYS A 185 -6.38 26.00 14.59
N TYR A 186 -6.30 24.73 14.22
CA TYR A 186 -7.45 23.87 13.91
C TYR A 186 -7.47 22.62 14.82
N PRO A 187 -7.70 22.78 16.13
CA PRO A 187 -7.71 21.67 17.06
C PRO A 187 -8.81 20.65 16.69
N GLY A 188 -8.50 19.36 16.83
CA GLY A 188 -9.42 18.25 16.53
C GLY A 188 -9.62 17.96 15.04
N TYR A 189 -8.97 18.68 14.12
CA TYR A 189 -9.03 18.34 12.70
C TYR A 189 -8.27 17.04 12.43
N ARG A 190 -8.82 16.21 11.54
CA ARG A 190 -8.14 15.00 11.08
C ARG A 190 -6.91 15.36 10.26
N ILE A 191 -5.84 14.60 10.44
CA ILE A 191 -4.58 14.82 9.74
C ILE A 191 -4.46 13.75 8.67
N TRP A 192 -4.77 14.13 7.43
CA TRP A 192 -4.64 13.26 6.27
C TRP A 192 -3.25 13.37 5.68
N ILE A 193 -2.53 12.26 5.65
CA ILE A 193 -1.20 12.19 5.06
C ILE A 193 -1.29 11.28 3.85
N THR A 194 -0.88 11.79 2.70
CA THR A 194 -0.99 11.06 1.44
C THR A 194 0.17 11.33 0.50
N GLY A 195 0.42 10.39 -0.39
CA GLY A 195 1.39 10.56 -1.45
C GLY A 195 1.32 9.45 -2.47
N PHE A 196 1.87 9.74 -3.65
CA PHE A 196 1.95 8.82 -4.78
C PHE A 196 3.41 8.44 -5.04
N SER A 197 3.67 7.16 -5.32
CA SER A 197 5.01 6.61 -5.59
C SER A 197 6.03 6.98 -4.50
N LEU A 198 7.11 7.69 -4.83
CA LEU A 198 8.07 8.27 -3.86
C LEU A 198 7.34 9.00 -2.72
N GLY A 199 6.35 9.84 -3.06
CA GLY A 199 5.56 10.57 -2.08
C GLY A 199 4.80 9.67 -1.13
N GLY A 200 4.43 8.44 -1.55
CA GLY A 200 3.83 7.44 -0.69
C GLY A 200 4.77 7.02 0.45
N SER A 201 6.04 6.79 0.15
CA SER A 201 7.06 6.50 1.17
C SER A 201 7.28 7.68 2.11
N LEU A 202 7.38 8.90 1.59
CA LEU A 202 7.52 10.10 2.41
C LEU A 202 6.30 10.33 3.33
N ALA A 203 5.08 10.05 2.83
CA ALA A 203 3.85 10.11 3.62
C ALA A 203 3.85 9.09 4.77
N SER A 204 4.26 7.85 4.50
CA SER A 204 4.40 6.79 5.49
C SER A 204 5.41 7.19 6.58
N MET A 205 6.58 7.71 6.19
CA MET A 205 7.59 8.22 7.11
C MET A 205 7.09 9.41 7.93
N ALA A 206 6.40 10.37 7.33
CA ALA A 206 5.83 11.52 8.02
C ALA A 206 4.82 11.09 9.10
N SER A 207 3.99 10.09 8.81
CA SER A 207 3.00 9.58 9.76
C SER A 207 3.65 8.97 11.01
N VAL A 208 4.69 8.15 10.82
CA VAL A 208 5.46 7.56 11.92
C VAL A 208 6.22 8.62 12.69
N TYR A 209 6.90 9.53 12.00
CA TYR A 209 7.64 10.64 12.60
C TYR A 209 6.75 11.46 13.55
N LEU A 210 5.59 11.90 13.07
CA LEU A 210 4.65 12.70 13.85
C LEU A 210 4.10 11.93 15.06
N ALA A 211 3.76 10.65 14.88
CA ALA A 211 3.20 9.81 15.92
C ALA A 211 4.22 9.47 17.01
N LYS A 212 5.44 9.09 16.64
CA LYS A 212 6.49 8.66 17.58
C LYS A 212 7.09 9.81 18.36
N LYS A 213 7.24 10.98 17.73
CA LYS A 213 7.64 12.21 18.42
C LYS A 213 6.51 12.85 19.23
N GLN A 214 5.32 12.23 19.26
CA GLN A 214 4.15 12.70 20.01
C GLN A 214 3.76 14.14 19.64
N LEU A 215 3.98 14.52 18.37
CA LEU A 215 3.66 15.85 17.85
C LEU A 215 2.17 15.99 17.53
N VAL A 216 1.47 14.86 17.40
CA VAL A 216 0.05 14.80 17.05
C VAL A 216 -0.66 13.71 17.85
N ASP A 217 -1.97 13.88 18.03
CA ASP A 217 -2.82 12.78 18.49
C ASP A 217 -2.93 11.72 17.40
N LYS A 218 -2.46 10.51 17.71
CA LYS A 218 -2.48 9.35 16.80
C LYS A 218 -3.89 9.01 16.33
N ASN A 219 -4.93 9.32 17.12
CA ASN A 219 -6.33 9.07 16.75
C ASN A 219 -6.82 9.96 15.60
N LEU A 220 -6.15 11.08 15.36
CA LEU A 220 -6.47 12.01 14.27
C LEU A 220 -5.71 11.69 12.97
N LEU A 221 -4.65 10.89 13.03
CA LEU A 221 -3.84 10.52 11.87
C LEU A 221 -4.61 9.59 10.92
N ARG A 222 -4.57 9.92 9.63
CA ARG A 222 -5.15 9.13 8.53
C ARG A 222 -4.10 9.01 7.43
N LEU A 223 -3.51 7.84 7.25
CA LEU A 223 -2.52 7.58 6.20
C LEU A 223 -3.18 6.87 5.01
N VAL A 224 -3.08 7.44 3.82
CA VAL A 224 -3.46 6.77 2.57
C VAL A 224 -2.37 6.98 1.53
N THR A 225 -1.80 5.90 1.01
CA THR A 225 -0.71 5.97 0.02
C THR A 225 -1.09 5.25 -1.27
N PHE A 226 -0.53 5.70 -2.39
CA PHE A 226 -0.78 5.16 -3.72
C PHE A 226 0.54 4.74 -4.36
N GLY A 227 0.67 3.47 -4.73
CA GLY A 227 1.88 3.00 -5.41
C GLY A 227 3.15 3.12 -4.56
N GLU A 228 3.01 3.17 -3.23
CA GLU A 228 4.13 3.31 -2.30
C GLU A 228 5.11 2.13 -2.48
N PRO A 229 6.41 2.36 -2.75
CA PRO A 229 7.43 1.32 -2.75
C PRO A 229 7.72 0.82 -1.33
N ARG A 230 8.53 -0.23 -1.18
CA ARG A 230 8.98 -0.64 0.17
C ARG A 230 9.86 0.46 0.77
N THR A 231 9.37 1.07 1.84
CA THR A 231 10.01 2.21 2.49
C THR A 231 11.09 1.81 3.50
N GLY A 232 10.86 0.74 4.26
CA GLY A 232 11.69 0.36 5.40
C GLY A 232 11.72 -1.15 5.68
N ASN A 233 12.48 -1.52 6.72
CA ASN A 233 12.59 -2.89 7.20
C ASN A 233 11.36 -3.31 8.03
N VAL A 234 11.36 -4.54 8.53
CA VAL A 234 10.25 -5.09 9.33
C VAL A 234 9.97 -4.27 10.58
N ALA A 235 11.00 -3.74 11.23
CA ALA A 235 10.83 -2.88 12.41
C ALA A 235 10.15 -1.55 12.06
N PHE A 236 10.48 -0.93 10.93
CA PHE A 236 9.75 0.24 10.43
C PHE A 236 8.30 -0.10 10.08
N ALA A 237 8.06 -1.23 9.42
CA ALA A 237 6.70 -1.68 9.12
C ALA A 237 5.86 -1.81 10.40
N ARG A 238 6.42 -2.43 11.45
CA ARG A 238 5.80 -2.53 12.77
C ARG A 238 5.52 -1.15 13.39
N ASP A 239 6.46 -0.21 13.28
CA ASP A 239 6.21 1.16 13.75
C ASP A 239 5.01 1.80 13.06
N VAL A 240 4.84 1.62 11.75
CA VAL A 240 3.65 2.08 11.03
C VAL A 240 2.39 1.41 11.61
N GLU A 241 2.43 0.10 11.85
CA GLU A 241 1.26 -0.64 12.33
C GLU A 241 0.80 -0.23 13.72
N GLU A 242 1.75 -0.04 14.64
CA GLU A 242 1.49 0.28 16.04
C GLU A 242 1.11 1.75 16.24
N ASN A 243 1.60 2.66 15.39
CA ASN A 243 1.44 4.10 15.58
C ASN A 243 0.37 4.73 14.69
N VAL A 244 -0.03 4.06 13.61
CA VAL A 244 -0.97 4.60 12.62
C VAL A 244 -2.11 3.60 12.39
N ALA A 245 -3.13 3.71 13.24
CA ALA A 245 -4.27 2.80 13.23
C ALA A 245 -5.06 2.86 11.90
N PHE A 246 -5.34 4.06 11.40
CA PHE A 246 -5.96 4.24 10.09
C PHE A 246 -4.88 4.39 9.03
N ARG A 247 -4.59 3.28 8.34
CA ARG A 247 -3.61 3.21 7.26
C ARG A 247 -4.15 2.39 6.10
N TYR A 248 -4.03 2.92 4.88
CA TYR A 248 -4.33 2.20 3.66
C TYR A 248 -3.21 2.41 2.64
N ARG A 249 -2.61 1.31 2.16
CA ARG A 249 -1.67 1.32 1.04
C ARG A 249 -2.36 0.74 -0.18
N ILE A 250 -2.63 1.60 -1.16
CA ILE A 250 -3.38 1.25 -2.36
C ILE A 250 -2.38 0.89 -3.47
N VAL A 251 -2.40 -0.37 -3.88
CA VAL A 251 -1.48 -0.92 -4.87
C VAL A 251 -2.29 -1.45 -6.05
N LYS A 252 -2.00 -0.96 -7.26
CA LYS A 252 -2.58 -1.53 -8.47
C LYS A 252 -1.78 -2.77 -8.87
N ARG A 253 -2.51 -3.79 -9.31
CA ARG A 253 -2.09 -5.19 -9.30
C ARG A 253 -0.64 -5.45 -9.78
N ASN A 254 -0.31 -5.03 -11.00
CA ASN A 254 0.97 -5.30 -11.66
C ASN A 254 1.93 -4.10 -11.55
N ASP A 255 1.69 -3.22 -10.59
CA ASP A 255 2.59 -2.13 -10.26
C ASP A 255 3.92 -2.71 -9.74
N PHE A 256 4.93 -2.64 -10.60
CA PHE A 256 6.25 -3.16 -10.31
C PHE A 256 6.91 -2.39 -9.15
N ILE A 257 6.68 -1.07 -9.00
CA ILE A 257 7.31 -0.23 -7.97
C ILE A 257 7.03 -0.77 -6.57
N CYS A 258 5.82 -1.26 -6.35
CA CYS A 258 5.41 -1.86 -5.08
C CYS A 258 6.07 -3.23 -4.80
N GLY A 259 6.57 -3.91 -5.83
CA GLY A 259 7.10 -5.28 -5.80
C GLY A 259 8.62 -5.42 -5.85
N LEU A 260 9.36 -4.37 -6.24
CA LEU A 260 10.82 -4.38 -6.50
C LEU A 260 11.74 -4.73 -5.33
N SER A 261 11.19 -5.03 -4.18
CA SER A 261 11.98 -5.21 -2.96
C SER A 261 12.16 -6.70 -2.60
N ASP A 262 11.88 -7.63 -3.52
CA ASP A 262 12.18 -9.05 -3.39
C ASP A 262 11.71 -9.67 -2.06
N ASP A 263 10.39 -9.67 -1.86
CA ASP A 263 9.78 -10.74 -1.06
C ASP A 263 9.18 -11.76 -2.02
N PHE A 264 10.05 -12.65 -2.53
CA PHE A 264 9.69 -13.75 -3.43
C PHE A 264 8.67 -14.73 -2.81
N GLY A 265 8.35 -14.60 -1.51
CA GLY A 265 7.38 -15.45 -0.83
C GLY A 265 5.92 -15.21 -1.21
N CYS A 266 5.58 -14.09 -1.88
CA CYS A 266 4.17 -13.67 -2.01
C CYS A 266 3.61 -13.43 -3.41
N ARG A 267 4.41 -13.37 -4.49
CA ARG A 267 3.90 -13.22 -5.87
C ARG A 267 4.88 -13.78 -6.91
N ASN A 268 4.35 -14.54 -7.86
CA ASN A 268 5.08 -15.01 -9.03
C ASN A 268 5.18 -13.84 -10.03
N THR A 269 6.20 -12.98 -9.90
CA THR A 269 6.32 -11.67 -10.56
C THR A 269 7.10 -11.68 -11.87
N MET A 270 7.64 -12.83 -12.32
CA MET A 270 8.64 -12.83 -13.40
C MET A 270 8.14 -12.29 -14.75
N LEU A 271 6.83 -12.08 -14.97
CA LEU A 271 6.27 -11.61 -16.26
C LEU A 271 5.02 -10.71 -16.16
N ALA A 272 4.73 -10.08 -15.02
CA ALA A 272 3.52 -9.29 -14.81
C ALA A 272 3.83 -7.87 -14.30
N MET A 273 4.74 -7.17 -14.97
CA MET A 273 5.06 -5.77 -14.69
C MET A 273 4.35 -4.88 -15.72
N ASP A 274 3.48 -3.98 -15.27
CA ASP A 274 2.85 -2.98 -16.13
C ASP A 274 3.11 -1.57 -15.57
N PRO A 275 3.93 -0.75 -16.25
CA PRO A 275 4.15 0.64 -15.85
C PRO A 275 2.87 1.49 -15.81
N LEU A 276 1.85 1.15 -16.62
CA LEU A 276 0.56 1.86 -16.60
C LEU A 276 -0.24 1.57 -15.32
N ASP A 277 -0.01 0.42 -14.69
CA ASP A 277 -0.60 0.10 -13.40
C ASP A 277 -0.06 1.00 -12.29
N HIS A 278 1.19 1.46 -12.39
CA HIS A 278 1.71 2.45 -11.46
C HIS A 278 1.08 3.83 -11.66
N MET A 279 0.69 4.20 -12.89
CA MET A 279 0.28 5.58 -13.21
C MET A 279 -1.20 5.89 -12.94
N THR A 280 -2.05 4.86 -12.81
CA THR A 280 -3.51 5.00 -12.86
C THR A 280 -4.19 4.46 -11.60
N TYR A 281 -5.01 5.29 -10.94
CA TYR A 281 -5.81 4.90 -9.77
C TYR A 281 -7.22 5.43 -9.90
N PHE A 282 -8.23 4.59 -9.63
CA PHE A 282 -9.66 4.95 -9.74
C PHE A 282 -10.02 5.56 -11.10
N ASN A 283 -9.51 4.98 -12.19
CA ASN A 283 -9.66 5.46 -13.57
C ASN A 283 -9.08 6.85 -13.86
N ILE A 284 -8.27 7.39 -12.94
CA ILE A 284 -7.57 8.65 -13.12
C ILE A 284 -6.09 8.36 -13.38
N ASP A 285 -5.60 8.80 -14.54
CA ASP A 285 -4.17 8.96 -14.78
C ASP A 285 -3.73 10.30 -14.17
N HIS A 286 -2.91 10.25 -13.11
CA HIS A 286 -2.52 11.44 -12.36
C HIS A 286 -1.72 12.45 -13.22
N THR A 287 -0.99 11.95 -14.22
CA THR A 287 -0.21 12.78 -15.14
C THR A 287 -1.12 13.50 -16.11
N ASN A 288 -2.06 12.78 -16.73
CA ASN A 288 -3.06 13.36 -17.61
C ASN A 288 -3.93 14.38 -16.86
N PHE A 289 -4.38 14.01 -15.67
CA PHE A 289 -5.17 14.87 -14.79
C PHE A 289 -4.45 16.20 -14.50
N SER A 290 -3.15 16.14 -14.18
CA SER A 290 -2.34 17.33 -13.95
C SER A 290 -2.16 18.16 -15.24
N THR A 291 -1.93 17.53 -16.40
CA THR A 291 -1.81 18.25 -17.69
C THR A 291 -3.10 18.91 -18.12
N GLN A 292 -4.26 18.34 -17.75
CA GLN A 292 -5.59 18.89 -17.99
C GLN A 292 -6.00 19.94 -16.93
N ARG A 293 -5.04 20.50 -16.17
CA ARG A 293 -5.27 21.51 -15.14
C ARG A 293 -6.20 21.05 -14.01
N CYS A 294 -6.13 19.77 -13.63
CA CYS A 294 -6.87 19.21 -12.50
C CYS A 294 -8.39 19.42 -12.61
N ARG A 295 -8.93 19.19 -13.82
CA ARG A 295 -10.34 19.33 -14.16
C ARG A 295 -11.24 18.49 -13.24
N ARG A 296 -12.11 19.15 -12.48
CA ARG A 296 -12.96 18.48 -11.49
C ARG A 296 -13.95 17.49 -12.09
N ASP A 297 -14.37 17.69 -13.34
CA ASP A 297 -15.28 16.79 -14.05
C ASP A 297 -14.67 15.43 -14.40
N VAL A 298 -13.35 15.27 -14.22
CA VAL A 298 -12.65 13.98 -14.30
C VAL A 298 -12.67 13.27 -12.94
N LEU A 299 -13.01 13.99 -11.86
CA LEU A 299 -13.24 13.47 -10.52
C LEU A 299 -14.76 13.25 -10.35
N PHE A 300 -15.23 12.08 -10.78
CA PHE A 300 -16.62 11.58 -10.66
C PHE A 300 -17.61 12.13 -11.70
#